data_AF-A0A972W0K0-F1
#
_entry.id   AF-A0A972W0K0-F1
#
_cell.length_a   1.000
_cell.length_b   1.000
_cell.length_c   1.000
_cell.angle_alpha   90.00
_cell.angle_beta   90.00
_cell.angle_gamma   90.00
#
_symmetry.space_group_name_H-M   'P 1'
#
loop_
_entity.id
_entity.type
_entity.pdbx_description
1 polymer ?
#
loop_
_entity_poly.entity_id
_entity_poly.type
_entity_poly.pdbx_seq_one_letter_code
_entity_poly.pdbx_strand_id
1 'polypeptide(L)'
;MTIKTQRLKDDKTASSVTGRGKLNPSVMRFIGFLGVAIAAPFFLWVPLGLTGLTPSMIDVFGVVGLRFPAAVTISGLLLASIGFHQL
;
A
#
# COMPACT_ATOMS: atom_id res chain seq x y z
N MET A 1 -16.30 14.89 35.07
CA MET A 1 -16.38 15.61 33.78
C MET A 1 -15.33 15.17 32.73
N THR A 2 -14.60 14.06 32.93
CA THR A 2 -13.39 13.74 32.13
C THR A 2 -13.61 12.75 30.98
N ILE A 3 -14.76 12.07 30.90
CA ILE A 3 -14.97 10.98 29.93
C ILE A 3 -15.46 11.50 28.56
N LYS A 4 -16.21 12.62 28.52
CA LYS A 4 -16.74 13.18 27.26
C LYS A 4 -15.64 13.73 26.35
N THR A 5 -14.55 14.25 26.92
CA THR A 5 -13.50 14.92 26.15
C THR A 5 -12.62 13.93 25.39
N GLN A 6 -12.40 12.71 25.92
CA GLN A 6 -11.62 11.69 25.22
C GLN A 6 -12.36 11.12 24.01
N ARG A 7 -13.67 10.83 24.14
CA ARG A 7 -14.51 10.34 23.03
C ARG A 7 -14.49 11.27 21.81
N LEU A 8 -14.53 12.58 22.02
CA LEU A 8 -14.47 13.59 20.94
C LEU A 8 -13.11 13.66 20.24
N LYS A 9 -12.02 13.30 20.94
CA LYS A 9 -10.66 13.29 20.36
C LYS A 9 -10.46 12.05 19.48
N ASP A 10 -10.88 10.88 19.97
CA ASP A 10 -10.76 9.60 19.25
C ASP A 10 -11.61 9.57 17.97
N ASP A 11 -12.81 10.17 18.00
CA ASP A 11 -13.70 10.27 16.84
C ASP A 11 -13.14 11.19 15.75
N LYS A 12 -12.46 12.29 16.16
CA LYS A 12 -11.74 13.16 15.22
C LYS A 12 -10.52 12.48 14.61
N THR A 13 -9.79 11.67 15.36
CA THR A 13 -8.62 10.95 14.83
C THR A 13 -9.05 9.84 13.89
N ALA A 14 -10.09 9.06 14.22
CA ALA A 14 -10.68 8.07 13.31
C ALA A 14 -11.29 8.71 12.05
N SER A 15 -11.95 9.87 12.20
CA SER A 15 -12.50 10.62 11.06
C SER A 15 -11.44 11.36 10.24
N SER A 16 -10.24 11.62 10.77
CA SER A 16 -9.13 12.20 10.00
C SER A 16 -8.42 11.17 9.11
N VAL A 17 -8.49 9.88 9.47
CA VAL A 17 -8.05 8.77 8.60
C VAL A 17 -9.06 8.54 7.46
N THR A 18 -10.32 8.91 7.68
CA THR A 18 -11.37 8.85 6.67
C THR A 18 -11.88 10.26 6.36
N GLY A 19 -11.00 11.06 5.75
CA GLY A 19 -11.43 12.26 5.04
C GLY A 19 -12.31 11.88 3.86
N ARG A 20 -13.59 11.53 4.10
CA ARG A 20 -14.65 11.51 3.09
C ARG A 20 -14.97 12.95 2.66
N GLY A 21 -13.97 13.63 2.11
CA GLY A 21 -14.25 14.51 1.00
C GLY A 21 -14.84 13.63 -0.10
N LYS A 22 -15.76 14.17 -0.88
CA LYS A 22 -16.23 13.55 -2.12
C LYS A 22 -15.02 13.47 -3.08
N LEU A 23 -14.12 12.52 -2.85
CA LEU A 23 -12.91 12.32 -3.64
C LEU A 23 -13.39 11.89 -5.01
N ASN A 24 -13.03 12.68 -6.03
CA ASN A 24 -13.42 12.40 -7.40
C ASN A 24 -13.08 10.93 -7.73
N PRO A 25 -13.96 10.19 -8.44
CA PRO A 25 -13.71 8.79 -8.78
C PRO A 25 -12.37 8.58 -9.51
N SER A 26 -11.90 9.61 -10.23
CA SER A 26 -10.57 9.65 -10.82
C SER A 26 -9.44 9.61 -9.80
N VAL A 27 -9.54 10.32 -8.68
CA VAL A 27 -8.52 10.33 -7.61
C VAL A 27 -8.44 8.96 -6.93
N MET A 28 -9.58 8.30 -6.73
CA MET A 28 -9.62 6.94 -6.20
C MET A 28 -8.96 5.93 -7.15
N ARG A 29 -9.20 6.06 -8.47
CA ARG A 29 -8.45 5.32 -9.51
C ARG A 29 -6.96 5.61 -9.50
N PHE A 30 -6.55 6.86 -9.32
CA PHE A 30 -5.13 7.22 -9.24
C PHE A 30 -4.45 6.58 -8.03
N ILE A 31 -5.10 6.55 -6.86
CA ILE A 31 -4.57 5.87 -5.67
C ILE A 31 -4.47 4.36 -5.91
N GLY A 32 -5.50 3.79 -6.54
CA GLY A 32 -5.52 2.38 -6.96
C GLY A 32 -4.33 2.04 -7.87
N PHE A 33 -4.21 2.81 -8.95
CA PHE A 33 -3.16 2.65 -9.95
C PHE A 33 -1.76 2.92 -9.39
N LEU A 34 -1.62 3.87 -8.47
CA LEU A 34 -0.36 4.17 -7.79
C LEU A 34 0.10 2.99 -6.93
N GLY A 35 -0.80 2.36 -6.19
CA GLY A 35 -0.50 1.15 -5.42
C GLY A 35 -0.01 0.00 -6.32
N VAL A 36 -0.67 -0.21 -7.46
CA VAL A 36 -0.25 -1.19 -8.46
C VAL A 36 1.10 -0.83 -9.07
N ALA A 37 1.33 0.44 -9.43
CA ALA A 37 2.58 0.90 -10.02
C ALA A 37 3.78 0.72 -9.07
N ILE A 38 3.58 0.85 -7.76
CA ILE A 38 4.61 0.61 -6.74
C ILE A 38 4.88 -0.89 -6.55
N ALA A 39 3.84 -1.73 -6.60
CA ALA A 39 3.97 -3.18 -6.43
C ALA A 39 4.48 -3.90 -7.68
N ALA A 40 4.11 -3.43 -8.88
CA ALA A 40 4.41 -4.03 -10.17
C ALA A 40 5.91 -4.32 -10.42
N PRO A 41 6.86 -3.39 -10.19
CA PRO A 41 8.27 -3.66 -10.44
C PRO A 41 8.79 -4.81 -9.58
N PHE A 42 8.38 -4.88 -8.31
CA PHE A 42 8.77 -5.98 -7.42
C PHE A 42 8.11 -7.30 -7.80
N PHE A 43 6.84 -7.26 -8.20
CA PHE A 43 6.11 -8.43 -8.66
C PHE A 43 6.68 -9.00 -9.97
N LEU A 44 7.09 -8.13 -10.89
CA LEU A 44 7.72 -8.50 -12.15
C LEU A 44 9.18 -8.96 -11.96
N TRP A 45 9.87 -8.44 -10.95
CA TRP A 45 11.23 -8.86 -10.63
C TRP A 45 11.33 -10.31 -10.12
N VAL A 46 10.30 -10.82 -9.44
CA VAL A 46 10.28 -12.20 -8.92
C VAL A 46 10.44 -13.26 -10.03
N PRO A 47 9.60 -13.31 -11.08
CA PRO A 47 9.78 -14.26 -12.18
C PRO A 47 11.06 -13.98 -13.00
N LEU A 48 11.48 -12.72 -13.13
CA LEU A 48 12.75 -12.35 -13.80
C LEU A 48 14.00 -12.83 -13.03
N GLY A 49 13.94 -12.82 -11.71
CA GLY A 49 14.97 -13.41 -10.86
C GLY A 49 14.95 -14.94 -10.87
N LEU A 50 13.79 -15.54 -11.15
CA LEU A 50 13.64 -16.99 -11.29
C LEU A 50 14.24 -17.53 -12.59
N THR A 51 14.15 -16.76 -13.69
CA THR A 51 14.73 -17.14 -15.00
C THR A 51 16.25 -16.96 -15.05
N GLY A 52 16.88 -16.41 -14.02
CA GLY A 52 18.33 -16.21 -13.94
C GLY A 52 18.87 -15.13 -14.88
N LEU A 53 18.00 -14.41 -15.59
CA LEU A 53 18.37 -13.30 -16.49
C LEU A 53 18.79 -12.03 -15.74
N THR A 54 18.38 -11.91 -14.47
CA THR A 54 18.73 -10.80 -13.57
C THR A 54 19.08 -11.34 -12.18
N PRO A 55 19.92 -10.62 -11.40
CA PRO A 55 20.19 -10.98 -10.01
C PRO A 55 18.88 -11.14 -9.22
N SER A 56 18.73 -12.27 -8.54
CA SER A 56 17.52 -12.56 -7.79
C SER A 56 17.33 -11.57 -6.64
N MET A 57 16.10 -11.37 -6.16
CA MET A 57 15.86 -10.55 -4.96
C MET A 57 16.65 -11.00 -3.74
N ILE A 58 16.95 -12.29 -3.64
CA ILE A 58 17.76 -12.87 -2.57
C ILE A 58 19.23 -12.49 -2.74
N ASP A 59 19.67 -12.30 -3.97
CA ASP A 59 21.03 -11.88 -4.30
C ASP A 59 21.21 -10.37 -4.04
N VAL A 60 20.18 -9.56 -4.32
CA VAL A 60 20.21 -8.09 -4.11
C VAL A 60 19.98 -7.69 -2.66
N PHE A 61 18.99 -8.29 -2.00
CA PHE A 61 18.57 -7.90 -0.65
C PHE A 61 18.98 -8.91 0.42
N GLY A 62 19.44 -10.11 0.06
CA GLY A 62 19.64 -11.19 1.01
C GLY A 62 18.32 -11.81 1.50
N VAL A 63 18.43 -12.99 2.13
CA VAL A 63 17.27 -13.68 2.73
C VAL A 63 16.59 -12.81 3.80
N VAL A 64 17.38 -12.05 4.57
CA VAL A 64 16.85 -11.15 5.61
C VAL A 64 16.23 -9.89 5.02
N GLY A 65 16.82 -9.33 3.95
CA GLY A 65 16.33 -8.10 3.33
C GLY A 65 15.14 -8.29 2.41
N LEU A 66 14.77 -9.54 2.05
CA LEU A 66 13.56 -9.86 1.27
C LEU A 66 12.26 -9.30 1.88
N ARG A 67 12.28 -9.05 3.19
CA ARG A 67 11.16 -8.47 3.94
C ARG A 67 10.78 -7.07 3.43
N PHE A 68 11.75 -6.29 2.97
CA PHE A 68 11.50 -4.93 2.47
C PHE A 68 10.70 -4.93 1.15
N PRO A 69 11.13 -5.58 0.07
CA PRO A 69 10.35 -5.65 -1.16
C PRO A 69 9.00 -6.35 -0.94
N ALA A 70 8.94 -7.36 -0.07
CA ALA A 70 7.67 -7.98 0.31
C ALA A 70 6.71 -6.99 1.01
N ALA A 71 7.19 -6.24 2.00
CA ALA A 71 6.40 -5.24 2.72
C ALA A 71 5.93 -4.11 1.79
N VAL A 72 6.79 -3.64 0.88
CA VAL A 72 6.44 -2.63 -0.12
C VAL A 72 5.36 -3.14 -1.06
N THR A 73 5.48 -4.39 -1.52
CA THR A 73 4.49 -5.02 -2.41
C THR A 73 3.14 -5.17 -1.70
N ILE A 74 3.13 -5.67 -0.46
CA ILE A 74 1.90 -5.84 0.33
C ILE A 74 1.25 -4.47 0.59
N SER A 75 2.02 -3.47 0.99
CA SER A 75 1.53 -2.10 1.22
C SER A 75 0.96 -1.49 -0.07
N GLY A 76 1.64 -1.66 -1.21
CA GLY A 76 1.16 -1.21 -2.52
C GLY A 76 -0.13 -1.90 -2.95
N LEU A 77 -0.26 -3.21 -2.73
CA LEU A 77 -1.49 -3.96 -3.03
C LEU A 77 -2.65 -3.57 -2.10
N LEU A 78 -2.38 -3.31 -0.82
CA LEU A 78 -3.38 -2.80 0.12
C LEU A 78 -3.86 -1.39 -0.28
N LEU A 79 -2.93 -0.52 -0.67
CA LEU A 79 -3.25 0.81 -1.19
C LEU A 79 -4.08 0.71 -2.48
N ALA A 80 -3.71 -0.21 -3.37
CA ALA A 80 -4.47 -0.51 -4.57
C ALA A 80 -5.89 -0.96 -4.22
N SER A 81 -6.03 -1.92 -3.30
CA SER A 81 -7.33 -2.44 -2.85
C SER A 81 -8.23 -1.35 -2.29
N ILE A 82 -7.69 -0.38 -1.54
CA ILE A 82 -8.45 0.76 -1.01
C ILE A 82 -8.87 1.70 -2.16
N GLY A 83 -8.00 1.97 -3.12
CA GLY A 83 -8.31 2.80 -4.29
C GLY A 83 -9.36 2.19 -5.22
N PHE A 84 -9.39 0.87 -5.33
CA PHE A 84 -10.35 0.11 -6.14
C PHE A 84 -11.62 -0.32 -5.37
N HIS A 85 -11.72 -0.07 -4.07
CA HIS A 85 -12.83 -0.55 -3.21
C HIS A 85 -14.23 -0.02 -3.58
N GLN A 86 -14.36 0.95 -4.49
CA GLN A 86 -15.65 1.47 -4.98
C GLN A 86 -15.82 1.38 -6.51
N LEU A 87 -14.98 0.59 -7.19
CA LEU A 87 -15.10 0.35 -8.63
C LEU A 87 -16.04 -0.82 -8.96
#